data_AF-T5A4X7-F1
#
_entry.id   AF-T5A4X7-F1
#
_cell.length_a   1.000
_cell.length_b   1.000
_cell.length_c   1.000
_cell.angle_alpha   90.00
_cell.angle_beta   90.00
_cell.angle_gamma   90.00
#
_symmetry.space_group_name_H-M   'P 1'
#
loop_
_entity.id
_entity.type
_entity.pdbx_description
1 polymer ?
#
loop_
_entity_poly.entity_id
_entity_poly.type
_entity_poly.pdbx_seq_one_letter_code
_entity_poly.pdbx_strand_id
1 'polypeptide(L)'
;MADYLKQHFFHAAPRDKLKDYVDLYEPAHVEGSPFRTGLLNELYPGFKRVAAILADVGFLQHPAVGPGEIGEGEGRVREDAGGRRRGAQELVVGTFHASDILFIFYGILPNKAMQSCRTYYFNFLHNLDPNKGVGGYAEWPRWRDGNRLMWFKSAFENEIIDDDFRGGALGWLEEHGDMLRI
;
A
#
# COMPACT_ATOMS: atom_id res chain seq x y z
N MET A 1 7.33 -10.19 18.00
CA MET A 1 7.11 -10.10 16.54
C MET A 1 8.14 -10.89 15.74
N ALA A 2 9.46 -10.71 15.93
CA ALA A 2 10.46 -11.53 15.23
C ALA A 2 10.25 -13.04 15.39
N ASP A 3 9.94 -13.51 16.61
CA ASP A 3 9.60 -14.91 16.86
C ASP A 3 8.35 -15.37 16.09
N TYR A 4 7.32 -14.52 16.01
CA TYR A 4 6.09 -14.80 15.28
C TYR A 4 6.35 -14.96 13.77
N LEU A 5 7.14 -14.04 13.18
CA LEU A 5 7.53 -14.14 11.77
C LEU A 5 8.32 -15.42 11.51
N LYS A 6 9.29 -15.76 12.37
CA LYS A 6 10.07 -17.00 12.23
C LYS A 6 9.20 -18.24 12.34
N GLN A 7 8.26 -18.24 13.27
CA GLN A 7 7.48 -19.43 13.60
C GLN A 7 6.32 -19.69 12.63
N HIS A 8 5.86 -18.69 11.89
CA HIS A 8 4.66 -18.81 11.04
C HIS A 8 4.86 -18.43 9.56
N PHE A 9 5.93 -17.71 9.23
CA PHE A 9 6.17 -17.24 7.86
C PHE A 9 7.56 -17.67 7.38
N PHE A 10 8.61 -17.17 8.01
CA PHE A 10 9.98 -17.29 7.51
C PHE A 10 10.79 -18.26 8.36
N HIS A 11 10.48 -19.55 8.26
CA HIS A 11 11.11 -20.59 9.09
C HIS A 11 12.64 -20.62 8.95
N ALA A 12 13.14 -20.39 7.73
CA ALA A 12 14.56 -20.38 7.40
C ALA A 12 15.29 -19.09 7.82
N ALA A 13 14.58 -17.98 8.03
CA ALA A 13 15.21 -16.71 8.35
C ALA A 13 15.83 -16.74 9.77
N PRO A 14 17.08 -16.23 9.93
CA PRO A 14 17.67 -16.01 11.24
C PRO A 14 16.83 -15.04 12.07
N ARG A 15 16.67 -15.33 13.37
CA ARG A 15 15.80 -14.55 14.26
C ARG A 15 16.32 -13.12 14.45
N ASP A 16 17.63 -12.96 14.55
CA ASP A 16 18.33 -11.68 14.62
C ASP A 16 18.03 -10.81 13.40
N LYS A 17 18.07 -11.38 12.19
CA LYS A 17 17.69 -10.68 10.96
C LYS A 17 16.23 -10.23 10.99
N LEU A 18 15.32 -11.12 11.39
CA LEU A 18 13.91 -10.75 11.55
C LEU A 18 13.69 -9.69 12.63
N LYS A 19 14.55 -9.63 13.66
CA LYS A 19 14.52 -8.58 14.67
C LYS A 19 14.94 -7.24 14.07
N ASP A 20 16.02 -7.20 13.28
CA ASP A 20 16.46 -5.99 12.59
C ASP A 20 15.33 -5.40 11.74
N TYR A 21 14.64 -6.24 10.97
CA TYR A 21 13.47 -5.82 10.18
C TYR A 21 12.33 -5.27 11.06
N VAL A 22 11.98 -6.01 12.11
CA VAL A 22 10.90 -5.65 13.03
C VAL A 22 11.16 -4.30 13.72
N ASP A 23 12.43 -3.96 13.99
CA ASP A 23 12.83 -2.71 14.63
C ASP A 23 12.68 -1.48 13.72
N LEU A 24 12.58 -1.65 12.40
CA LEU A 24 12.32 -0.57 11.44
C LEU A 24 10.91 0.03 11.54
N TYR A 25 10.05 -0.56 12.37
CA TYR A 25 8.65 -0.13 12.57
C TYR A 25 8.43 0.66 13.86
N GLU A 26 9.49 1.15 14.52
CA GLU A 26 9.36 1.98 15.73
C GLU A 26 9.44 3.49 15.42
N PRO A 27 8.61 4.35 16.06
CA PRO A 27 7.62 4.05 17.09
C PRO A 27 6.26 3.60 16.52
N ALA A 28 5.93 2.31 16.70
CA ALA A 28 4.82 1.69 15.97
C ALA A 28 3.42 2.18 16.36
N HIS A 29 3.26 2.62 17.60
CA HIS A 29 1.99 3.11 18.16
C HIS A 29 1.51 4.42 17.49
N VAL A 30 2.42 5.16 16.86
CA VAL A 30 2.09 6.37 16.07
C VAL A 30 2.18 6.08 14.57
N GLU A 31 3.21 5.36 14.15
CA GLU A 31 3.58 5.20 12.74
C GLU A 31 3.07 3.92 12.07
N GLY A 32 2.52 2.96 12.83
CA GLY A 32 2.00 1.71 12.29
C GLY A 32 0.65 1.84 11.57
N SER A 33 0.11 0.72 11.09
CA SER A 33 -1.13 0.66 10.31
C SER A 33 -2.36 0.50 11.22
N PRO A 34 -3.46 1.26 11.05
CA PRO A 34 -3.72 2.21 9.98
C PRO A 34 -2.78 3.42 9.99
N PHE A 35 -2.14 3.69 8.85
CA PHE A 35 -1.11 4.70 8.75
C PHE A 35 -1.71 6.11 8.90
N ARG A 36 -0.90 7.05 9.39
CA ARG A 36 -1.28 8.47 9.54
C ARG A 36 -2.51 8.69 10.44
N THR A 37 -2.78 7.80 11.40
CA THR A 37 -3.84 7.96 12.42
C THR A 37 -3.33 8.41 13.79
N GLY A 38 -2.02 8.63 13.94
CA GLY A 38 -1.41 8.96 15.23
C GLY A 38 -1.71 7.88 16.27
N LEU A 39 -2.11 8.27 17.49
CA LEU A 39 -2.43 7.34 18.58
C LEU A 39 -3.77 6.58 18.41
N LEU A 40 -4.54 6.89 17.37
CA LEU A 40 -5.83 6.24 17.14
C LEU A 40 -5.64 4.84 16.53
N ASN A 41 -6.61 3.97 16.79
CA ASN A 41 -6.76 2.64 16.19
C ASN A 41 -5.75 1.58 16.65
N GLU A 42 -5.20 1.73 17.85
CA GLU A 42 -4.46 0.67 18.54
C GLU A 42 -5.46 -0.31 19.19
N LEU A 43 -5.91 -1.33 18.44
CA LEU A 43 -6.92 -2.30 18.93
C LEU A 43 -6.46 -3.09 20.17
N TYR A 44 -5.16 -3.39 20.23
CA TYR A 44 -4.46 -3.98 21.36
C TYR A 44 -2.99 -3.51 21.30
N PRO A 45 -2.22 -3.57 22.40
CA PRO A 45 -0.82 -3.14 22.39
C PRO A 45 0.01 -3.87 21.32
N GLY A 46 0.51 -3.14 20.33
CA GLY A 46 1.29 -3.65 19.21
C GLY A 46 0.47 -3.97 17.96
N PHE A 47 -0.85 -3.75 17.94
CA PHE A 47 -1.71 -3.98 16.79
C PHE A 47 -1.19 -3.25 15.55
N LYS A 48 -0.89 -1.96 15.68
CA LYS A 48 -0.48 -1.16 14.53
C LYS A 48 0.85 -1.61 13.92
N ARG A 49 1.75 -2.11 14.78
CA ARG A 49 3.03 -2.70 14.37
C ARG A 49 2.80 -3.97 13.55
N VAL A 50 2.00 -4.90 14.08
CA VAL A 50 1.70 -6.17 13.43
C VAL A 50 1.02 -5.92 12.09
N ALA A 51 0.02 -5.04 12.04
CA ALA A 51 -0.68 -4.69 10.82
C ALA A 51 0.25 -4.10 9.75
N ALA A 52 1.15 -3.18 10.13
CA ALA A 52 2.13 -2.61 9.19
C ALA A 52 3.10 -3.66 8.64
N ILE A 53 3.67 -4.49 9.51
CA ILE A 53 4.62 -5.53 9.12
C ILE A 53 3.98 -6.57 8.19
N LEU A 54 2.77 -7.04 8.52
CA LEU A 54 2.08 -8.05 7.72
C LEU A 54 1.63 -7.48 6.37
N ALA A 55 1.23 -6.21 6.32
CA ALA A 55 0.91 -5.54 5.07
C ALA A 55 2.14 -5.43 4.16
N ASP A 56 3.28 -5.03 4.73
CA ASP A 56 4.51 -4.86 3.96
C ASP A 56 5.03 -6.21 3.45
N VAL A 57 5.04 -7.23 4.31
CA VAL A 57 5.42 -8.61 3.94
C VAL A 57 4.49 -9.21 2.89
N GLY A 58 3.18 -9.13 3.10
CA GLY A 58 2.21 -9.86 2.27
C GLY A 58 1.85 -9.18 0.96
N PHE A 59 2.00 -7.85 0.86
CA PHE A 59 1.51 -7.09 -0.29
C PHE A 59 2.51 -6.10 -0.88
N LEU A 60 3.44 -5.54 -0.09
CA LEU A 60 4.39 -4.55 -0.59
C LEU A 60 5.78 -5.12 -0.92
N GLN A 61 6.05 -6.39 -0.63
CA GLN A 61 7.21 -7.10 -1.20
C GLN A 61 7.13 -7.24 -2.73
N HIS A 62 5.92 -7.25 -3.31
CA HIS A 62 5.73 -7.61 -4.71
C HIS A 62 5.84 -6.47 -5.74
N PRO A 63 5.61 -5.18 -5.42
CA PRO A 63 6.00 -4.12 -6.33
C PRO A 63 7.49 -3.77 -6.22
N ALA A 64 8.19 -4.02 -5.12
CA ALA A 64 9.63 -3.69 -4.95
C ALA A 64 10.61 -4.58 -5.75
N VAL A 65 10.11 -5.51 -6.58
CA VAL A 65 10.94 -6.19 -7.56
C VAL A 65 11.45 -5.13 -8.54
N GLY A 66 12.77 -4.97 -8.62
CA GLY A 66 13.40 -3.92 -9.39
C GLY A 66 12.95 -3.88 -10.87
N PRO A 67 13.22 -2.79 -11.58
CA PRO A 67 12.82 -2.58 -12.99
C PRO A 67 13.28 -3.67 -13.98
N GLY A 68 14.06 -4.66 -13.55
CA GLY A 68 14.59 -5.75 -14.38
C GLY A 68 13.70 -7.00 -14.49
N GLU A 69 12.78 -7.27 -13.56
CA GLU A 69 12.01 -8.53 -13.57
C GLU A 69 10.51 -8.35 -13.81
N ILE A 70 9.95 -7.18 -13.49
CA ILE A 70 8.62 -6.76 -13.95
C ILE A 70 8.78 -6.11 -15.32
N GLY A 71 8.60 -6.91 -16.38
CA GLY A 71 8.53 -6.41 -17.74
C GLY A 71 7.60 -5.20 -17.83
N GLU A 72 8.13 -4.08 -18.32
CA GLU A 72 7.39 -2.94 -18.87
C GLU A 72 6.13 -2.50 -18.10
N GLY A 73 6.14 -2.49 -16.76
CA GLY A 73 4.96 -2.13 -15.95
C GLY A 73 4.57 -0.64 -16.06
N GLU A 74 3.36 -0.36 -16.52
CA GLU A 74 2.88 0.99 -16.86
C GLU A 74 2.25 1.81 -15.70
N GLY A 75 2.14 1.29 -14.49
CA GLY A 75 1.64 2.10 -13.38
C GLY A 75 1.60 1.36 -12.05
N ARG A 76 2.00 2.07 -10.98
CA ARG A 76 1.76 1.64 -9.60
C ARG A 76 0.69 2.52 -8.97
N VAL A 77 -0.15 1.91 -8.15
CA VAL A 77 -1.21 2.58 -7.37
C VAL A 77 -0.86 2.52 -5.91
N ARG A 78 -1.03 3.65 -5.20
CA ARG A 78 -1.14 3.62 -3.74
C ARG A 78 -2.59 3.87 -3.35
N GLU A 79 -3.15 2.97 -2.58
CA GLU A 79 -4.36 3.23 -1.81
C GLU A 79 -3.99 3.28 -0.34
N ASP A 80 -3.81 4.47 0.21
CA ASP A 80 -3.46 4.62 1.63
C ASP A 80 -4.33 5.72 2.24
N ALA A 81 -5.32 5.40 3.08
CA ALA A 81 -6.16 6.42 3.71
C ALA A 81 -5.43 7.11 4.86
N GLY A 82 -4.61 8.09 4.53
CA GLY A 82 -4.28 9.19 5.46
C GLY A 82 -5.30 10.32 5.39
N GLY A 83 -6.24 10.26 4.44
CA GLY A 83 -7.20 11.31 4.16
C GLY A 83 -8.63 10.86 4.41
N ARG A 84 -9.08 11.04 5.65
CA ARG A 84 -10.48 11.14 6.10
C ARG A 84 -11.57 10.38 5.29
N ARG A 85 -11.91 9.20 5.81
CA ARG A 85 -13.27 8.64 6.06
C ARG A 85 -14.22 8.48 4.85
N ARG A 86 -14.32 7.26 4.33
CA ARG A 86 -15.43 6.74 3.50
C ARG A 86 -16.45 5.91 4.29
N GLY A 87 -16.18 5.53 5.54
CA GLY A 87 -17.16 4.83 6.40
C GLY A 87 -16.71 4.57 7.85
N ALA A 88 -17.61 4.03 8.68
CA ALA A 88 -17.34 3.73 10.10
C ALA A 88 -16.35 2.56 10.30
N GLN A 89 -16.28 1.61 9.37
CA GLN A 89 -15.34 0.48 9.40
C GLN A 89 -13.91 0.92 9.08
N GLU A 90 -13.73 1.84 8.12
CA GLU A 90 -12.42 2.47 7.85
C GLU A 90 -11.92 3.30 9.05
N LEU A 91 -12.81 3.68 9.97
CA LEU A 91 -12.42 4.40 11.17
C LEU A 91 -11.47 3.57 12.04
N VAL A 92 -11.57 2.24 11.99
CA VAL A 92 -10.81 1.31 12.84
C VAL A 92 -9.66 0.64 12.10
N VAL A 93 -9.85 0.22 10.84
CA VAL A 93 -8.85 -0.56 10.08
C VAL A 93 -8.29 0.18 8.85
N GLY A 94 -8.67 1.43 8.62
CA GLY A 94 -8.21 2.22 7.47
C GLY A 94 -8.74 1.71 6.13
N THR A 95 -8.03 2.00 5.03
CA THR A 95 -8.23 1.32 3.73
C THR A 95 -7.69 -0.10 3.85
N PHE A 96 -8.57 -1.04 4.17
CA PHE A 96 -8.19 -2.43 4.43
C PHE A 96 -8.18 -3.26 3.14
N HIS A 97 -7.57 -4.44 3.21
CA HIS A 97 -7.52 -5.39 2.09
C HIS A 97 -8.93 -5.73 1.57
N ALA A 98 -9.12 -5.71 0.26
CA ALA A 98 -10.41 -5.91 -0.43
C ALA A 98 -11.45 -4.78 -0.26
N SER A 99 -11.10 -3.65 0.34
CA SER A 99 -12.00 -2.50 0.44
C SER A 99 -12.30 -1.84 -0.91
N ASP A 100 -11.41 -1.98 -1.88
CA ASP A 100 -11.57 -1.58 -3.28
C ASP A 100 -12.77 -2.28 -3.95
N ILE A 101 -13.05 -3.54 -3.61
CA ILE A 101 -14.25 -4.25 -4.09
C ILE A 101 -15.51 -3.47 -3.69
N LEU A 102 -15.62 -3.03 -2.44
CA LEU A 102 -16.78 -2.32 -1.94
C LEU A 102 -16.88 -0.90 -2.52
N PHE A 103 -15.79 -0.15 -2.44
CA PHE A 103 -15.80 1.29 -2.73
C PHE A 103 -15.55 1.62 -4.21
N ILE A 104 -14.76 0.81 -4.91
CA ILE A 104 -14.45 1.00 -6.33
C ILE A 104 -15.37 0.14 -7.18
N PHE A 105 -15.55 -1.16 -6.93
CA PHE A 105 -16.33 -2.04 -7.84
C PHE A 105 -17.84 -1.99 -7.59
N TYR A 106 -18.31 -2.10 -6.34
CA TYR A 106 -19.73 -1.95 -6.03
C TYR A 106 -20.16 -0.49 -5.90
N GLY A 107 -19.22 0.43 -5.69
CA GLY A 107 -19.50 1.87 -5.61
C GLY A 107 -20.37 2.22 -4.40
N ILE A 108 -20.22 1.49 -3.30
CA ILE A 108 -20.95 1.77 -2.07
C ILE A 108 -20.44 3.10 -1.52
N LEU A 109 -21.29 4.12 -1.66
CA LEU A 109 -21.00 5.56 -1.66
C LEU A 109 -20.18 6.05 -2.88
N PRO A 110 -20.86 6.45 -3.98
CA PRO A 110 -20.23 7.06 -5.14
C PRO A 110 -19.44 8.32 -4.75
N ASN A 111 -18.16 8.37 -5.12
CA ASN A 111 -17.26 9.46 -4.76
C ASN A 111 -16.16 9.66 -5.83
N LYS A 112 -15.30 10.66 -5.64
CA LYS A 112 -14.24 11.00 -6.62
C LYS A 112 -13.24 9.87 -6.81
N ALA A 113 -12.83 9.18 -5.74
CA ALA A 113 -11.90 8.05 -5.84
C ALA A 113 -12.50 6.93 -6.70
N MET A 114 -13.77 6.57 -6.48
CA MET A 114 -14.48 5.59 -7.31
C MET A 114 -14.53 6.03 -8.78
N GLN A 115 -14.98 7.26 -9.05
CA GLN A 115 -15.18 7.74 -10.42
C GLN A 115 -13.86 7.84 -11.19
N SER A 116 -12.83 8.40 -10.57
CA SER A 116 -11.50 8.53 -11.19
C SER A 116 -10.83 7.18 -11.40
N CYS A 117 -10.82 6.29 -10.40
CA CYS A 117 -10.24 4.96 -10.53
C CYS A 117 -10.91 4.15 -11.65
N ARG A 118 -12.24 4.13 -11.69
CA ARG A 118 -12.99 3.50 -12.80
C ARG A 118 -12.68 4.14 -14.15
N THR A 119 -12.55 5.45 -14.21
CA THR A 119 -12.21 6.16 -15.46
C THR A 119 -10.85 5.73 -15.98
N TYR A 120 -9.83 5.66 -15.11
CA TYR A 120 -8.52 5.14 -15.50
C TYR A 120 -8.57 3.68 -15.94
N TYR A 121 -9.32 2.82 -15.25
CA TYR A 121 -9.49 1.41 -15.65
C TYR A 121 -10.16 1.26 -17.01
N PHE A 122 -11.23 2.02 -17.28
CA PHE A 122 -11.91 1.97 -18.57
C PHE A 122 -11.05 2.58 -19.70
N ASN A 123 -10.36 3.69 -19.43
CA ASN A 123 -9.42 4.27 -20.38
C ASN A 123 -8.32 3.28 -20.75
N PHE A 124 -7.72 2.61 -19.76
CA PHE A 124 -6.72 1.58 -20.00
C PHE A 124 -7.30 0.39 -20.77
N LEU A 125 -8.48 -0.11 -20.38
CA LEU A 125 -9.14 -1.22 -21.08
C LEU A 125 -9.37 -0.93 -22.58
N HIS A 126 -9.72 0.31 -22.92
CA HIS A 126 -10.04 0.70 -24.29
C HIS A 126 -8.85 1.22 -25.10
N ASN A 127 -7.82 1.76 -24.45
CA ASN A 127 -6.74 2.50 -25.13
C ASN A 127 -5.33 2.06 -24.75
N LEU A 128 -5.19 1.10 -23.83
CA LEU A 128 -3.91 0.70 -23.23
C LEU A 128 -3.14 1.88 -22.62
N ASP A 129 -3.86 2.90 -22.18
CA ASP A 129 -3.30 4.11 -21.55
C ASP A 129 -4.39 4.72 -20.65
N PRO A 130 -4.18 4.80 -19.32
CA PRO A 130 -5.19 5.33 -18.40
C PRO A 130 -5.52 6.80 -18.67
N ASN A 131 -4.66 7.53 -19.37
CA ASN A 131 -4.81 8.96 -19.66
C ASN A 131 -5.51 9.23 -21.01
N LYS A 132 -5.78 8.19 -21.83
CA LYS A 132 -6.46 8.34 -23.11
C LYS A 132 -7.92 7.92 -23.02
N GLY A 133 -8.83 8.77 -23.50
CA GLY A 133 -10.27 8.54 -23.50
C GLY A 133 -11.02 9.61 -22.72
N VAL A 134 -11.78 9.19 -21.71
CA VAL A 134 -12.55 10.12 -20.86
C VAL A 134 -11.58 10.88 -19.96
N GLY A 135 -11.54 12.21 -20.12
CA GLY A 135 -10.68 13.12 -19.35
C GLY A 135 -11.34 13.70 -18.11
N GLY A 136 -10.71 14.75 -17.54
CA GLY A 136 -11.23 15.47 -16.37
C GLY A 136 -10.57 15.11 -15.03
N TYR A 137 -9.58 14.22 -15.04
CA TYR A 137 -8.72 13.90 -13.90
C TYR A 137 -7.26 14.23 -14.21
N ALA A 138 -6.41 14.22 -13.18
CA ALA A 138 -4.97 14.44 -13.34
C ALA A 138 -4.35 13.37 -14.24
N GLU A 139 -3.25 13.71 -14.91
CA GLU A 139 -2.47 12.71 -15.63
C GLU A 139 -1.85 11.73 -14.63
N TRP A 140 -2.09 10.44 -14.83
CA TRP A 140 -1.44 9.37 -14.07
C TRP A 140 -0.03 9.16 -14.64
N PRO A 141 1.02 9.47 -13.87
CA PRO A 141 2.38 9.32 -14.34
C PRO A 141 2.76 7.85 -14.52
N ARG A 142 3.56 7.55 -15.55
CA ARG A 142 4.25 6.27 -15.62
C ARG A 142 5.27 6.20 -14.50
N TRP A 143 5.23 5.12 -13.73
CA TRP A 143 6.08 4.98 -12.54
C TRP A 143 7.57 5.11 -12.88
N ARG A 144 8.02 4.48 -13.97
CA ARG A 144 9.43 4.50 -14.41
C ARG A 144 10.01 5.90 -14.70
N ASP A 145 9.16 6.90 -14.94
CA ASP A 145 9.60 8.25 -15.31
C ASP A 145 9.95 9.12 -14.08
N GLY A 146 9.77 8.61 -12.85
CA GLY A 146 10.15 9.35 -11.64
C GLY A 146 9.69 8.74 -10.31
N ASN A 147 9.35 7.45 -10.28
CA ASN A 147 8.86 6.72 -9.10
C ASN A 147 7.69 7.42 -8.40
N ARG A 148 6.71 7.89 -9.18
CA ARG A 148 5.51 8.56 -8.66
C ARG A 148 4.27 7.68 -8.78
N LEU A 149 3.37 7.83 -7.82
CA LEU A 149 2.13 7.06 -7.70
C LEU A 149 0.91 7.95 -7.83
N MET A 150 -0.13 7.42 -8.47
CA MET A 150 -1.49 7.94 -8.28
C MET A 150 -1.99 7.48 -6.91
N TRP A 151 -2.37 8.44 -6.08
CA TRP A 151 -2.95 8.21 -4.76
C TRP A 151 -4.43 8.62 -4.75
N PHE A 152 -5.32 7.62 -4.65
CA PHE A 152 -6.76 7.83 -4.44
C PHE A 152 -7.05 8.19 -2.98
N LYS A 153 -6.63 9.40 -2.60
CA LYS A 153 -6.44 9.86 -1.22
C LYS A 153 -7.71 9.87 -0.37
N SER A 154 -8.83 10.34 -0.92
CA SER A 154 -10.09 10.45 -0.18
C SER A 154 -11.31 10.39 -1.10
N ALA A 155 -12.51 10.47 -0.53
CA ALA A 155 -13.75 10.59 -1.29
C ALA A 155 -13.79 11.83 -2.24
N PHE A 156 -12.91 12.82 -2.05
CA PHE A 156 -12.97 14.11 -2.75
C PHE A 156 -11.69 14.50 -3.48
N GLU A 157 -10.60 13.74 -3.29
CA GLU A 157 -9.27 14.15 -3.73
C GLU A 157 -8.45 12.94 -4.19
N ASN A 158 -7.71 13.16 -5.29
CA ASN A 158 -6.60 12.32 -5.72
C ASN A 158 -5.34 13.18 -5.67
N GLU A 159 -4.19 12.55 -5.48
CA GLU A 159 -2.89 13.23 -5.39
C GLU A 159 -1.83 12.41 -6.14
N ILE A 160 -0.80 13.07 -6.65
CA ILE A 160 0.42 12.42 -7.14
C ILE A 160 1.47 12.55 -6.06
N ILE A 161 2.06 11.42 -5.65
CA ILE A 161 3.06 11.36 -4.59
C ILE A 161 4.29 10.58 -5.03
N ASP A 162 5.40 10.76 -4.32
CA ASP A 162 6.60 9.94 -4.49
C ASP A 162 6.40 8.55 -3.84
N ASP A 163 6.99 7.52 -4.45
CA ASP A 163 7.04 6.14 -3.97
C ASP A 163 8.25 5.93 -3.03
N ASP A 164 8.32 6.71 -1.95
CA ASP A 164 9.47 6.75 -1.03
C ASP A 164 9.12 6.33 0.41
N PHE A 165 7.88 5.90 0.64
CA PHE A 165 7.40 5.58 1.97
C PHE A 165 8.02 4.29 2.49
N ARG A 166 8.41 4.29 3.78
CA ARG A 166 9.00 3.12 4.46
C ARG A 166 10.20 2.52 3.73
N GLY A 167 10.99 3.35 3.03
CA GLY A 167 12.14 2.91 2.24
C GLY A 167 13.16 2.06 3.00
N GLY A 168 13.34 2.28 4.31
CA GLY A 168 14.20 1.42 5.14
C GLY A 168 13.67 -0.02 5.27
N ALA A 169 12.37 -0.18 5.53
CA ALA A 169 11.76 -1.51 5.65
C ALA A 169 11.65 -2.21 4.30
N LEU A 170 11.24 -1.48 3.24
CA LEU A 170 11.14 -2.03 1.89
C LEU A 170 12.52 -2.41 1.33
N GLY A 171 13.53 -1.57 1.50
CA GLY A 171 14.92 -1.88 1.11
C GLY A 171 15.48 -3.09 1.86
N TRP A 172 15.15 -3.23 3.15
CA TRP A 172 15.55 -4.42 3.91
C TRP A 172 14.92 -5.71 3.34
N LEU A 173 13.64 -5.66 2.95
CA LEU A 173 12.95 -6.80 2.32
C LEU A 173 13.57 -7.18 0.97
N GLU A 174 13.89 -6.20 0.14
CA GLU A 174 14.57 -6.39 -1.15
C GLU A 174 15.95 -7.06 -0.96
N GLU A 175 16.76 -6.55 -0.05
CA GLU A 175 18.11 -7.07 0.23
C GLU A 175 18.10 -8.50 0.78
N HIS A 176 17.02 -8.92 1.43
CA HIS A 176 16.94 -10.20 2.13
C HIS A 176 15.89 -11.17 1.54
N GLY A 177 15.39 -10.93 0.33
CA GLY A 177 14.33 -11.74 -0.28
C GLY A 177 14.57 -13.25 -0.27
N ASP A 178 15.83 -13.69 -0.43
CA ASP A 178 16.20 -15.11 -0.44
C ASP A 178 15.82 -15.89 0.83
N MET A 179 15.83 -15.22 1.99
CA MET A 179 15.49 -15.85 3.27
C MET A 179 14.01 -15.69 3.67
N LEU A 180 13.22 -14.96 2.87
CA LEU A 180 11.83 -14.62 3.14
C LEU A 180 10.84 -15.55 2.40
N ARG A 181 11.25 -16.79 2.14
CA ARG A 181 10.36 -17.80 1.58
C ARG A 181 9.37 -18.28 2.64
N ILE A 182 8.09 -18.25 2.29
CA ILE A 182 6.95 -18.74 3.08
C ILE A 182 6.71 -20.21 2.74
#